data_AF-A0A7Y5LF65-F1
#
_entry.id   AF-A0A7Y5LF65-F1
#
_cell.length_a   1.000
_cell.length_b   1.000
_cell.length_c   1.000
_cell.angle_alpha   90.00
_cell.angle_beta   90.00
_cell.angle_gamma   90.00
#
_symmetry.space_group_name_H-M   'P 1'
#
loop_
_entity.id
_entity.type
_entity.pdbx_description
1 polymer ?
#
loop_
_entity_poly.entity_id
_entity_poly.type
_entity_poly.pdbx_seq_one_letter_code
_entity_poly.pdbx_strand_id
1 'polypeptide(L)'
;MTDEAGYLYVNLGNEWPGVQLTPALENAGGFLRLRPAGGGFETGGAFLSGPFQVSDRPVSWFRVEALLGEPAGSPDAPVHVRFFTFSSSGPPAPWNPASESPFSDPGWSAAPSDALDFHAKVPPGQKFFLGGVLRGDGSASPQIEQIRIFHGRDTYARFLPPIYREDAAARDFLERFLSIGQSVFGGIEDRIRDLPLLFDAYASPHGDPPSWLTWLSGWLTFVLDEHWTDAQAREYLAQAFQLYGLRGTLEGLRRYLRIYAGVNAHIEEAAQQTHIWSLGQAGVLGFSTMLAPGPLQGAVLDASATLDQSHLTTGAEFGAALFEDVAHRFCVRVYCGELTRPGLLETVRTVIDREKPAHTQYELCVIGPQMRVGIQARVGIDSIVAAGPRGAATGKPLGDGVLAASPSSEDGDQPPGVPVQQFCGE
;
A
#
# COMPACT_ATOMS: atom_id res chain seq x y z
N MET A 1 -11.98 6.63 -43.75
CA MET A 1 -10.86 6.66 -42.78
C MET A 1 -11.36 7.43 -41.59
N THR A 2 -11.28 6.86 -40.39
CA THR A 2 -11.66 7.51 -39.14
C THR A 2 -10.59 8.51 -38.74
N ASP A 3 -10.98 9.75 -38.40
CA ASP A 3 -10.11 10.62 -37.60
C ASP A 3 -9.76 9.90 -36.29
N GLU A 4 -8.52 10.03 -35.85
CA GLU A 4 -8.08 9.47 -34.58
C GLU A 4 -8.83 10.18 -33.43
N ALA A 5 -9.59 9.39 -32.68
CA ALA A 5 -10.38 9.91 -31.59
C ALA A 5 -9.59 9.98 -30.30
N GLY A 6 -9.81 11.02 -29.53
CA GLY A 6 -9.11 11.27 -28.28
C GLY A 6 -9.64 12.49 -27.56
N TYR A 7 -8.87 12.93 -26.57
CA TYR A 7 -9.14 14.12 -25.80
C TYR A 7 -7.85 14.87 -25.49
N LEU A 8 -7.97 16.19 -25.33
CA LEU A 8 -6.91 17.06 -24.85
C LEU A 8 -7.28 17.60 -23.47
N TYR A 9 -6.31 17.58 -22.55
CA TYR A 9 -6.40 18.32 -21.29
C TYR A 9 -6.01 19.78 -21.51
N VAL A 10 -6.80 20.70 -20.96
CA VAL A 10 -6.52 22.14 -20.98
C VAL A 10 -5.62 22.53 -19.80
N ASN A 11 -5.82 21.92 -18.63
CA ASN A 11 -4.90 22.04 -17.52
C ASN A 11 -3.87 20.90 -17.57
N LEU A 12 -2.63 21.24 -17.92
CA LEU A 12 -1.48 20.33 -17.85
C LEU A 12 -0.66 20.71 -16.62
N GLY A 13 -0.56 19.81 -15.64
CA GLY A 13 0.31 19.99 -14.48
C GLY A 13 0.04 21.23 -13.62
N ASN A 14 -1.21 21.72 -13.56
CA ASN A 14 -1.62 22.93 -12.85
C ASN A 14 -1.17 24.27 -13.48
N GLU A 15 -0.66 24.26 -14.71
CA GLU A 15 -0.10 25.46 -15.37
C GLU A 15 -1.05 26.17 -16.35
N TRP A 16 -2.13 25.51 -16.81
CA TRP A 16 -3.06 26.05 -17.83
C TRP A 16 -2.39 26.66 -19.08
N PRO A 17 -1.53 25.90 -19.79
CA PRO A 17 -0.79 26.40 -20.95
C PRO A 17 -1.71 26.86 -22.08
N GLY A 18 -1.38 27.98 -22.71
CA GLY A 18 -2.18 28.54 -23.81
C GLY A 18 -3.51 29.17 -23.38
N VAL A 19 -3.72 29.41 -22.08
CA VAL A 19 -4.87 30.18 -21.57
C VAL A 19 -4.50 31.65 -21.40
N GLN A 20 -5.27 32.53 -22.02
CA GLN A 20 -5.20 33.98 -21.88
C GLN A 20 -6.31 34.42 -20.92
N LEU A 21 -5.93 35.06 -19.81
CA LEU A 21 -6.83 35.47 -18.74
C LEU A 21 -7.11 36.98 -18.78
N THR A 22 -8.36 37.40 -18.56
CA THR A 22 -8.64 38.80 -18.16
C THR A 22 -8.03 39.12 -16.79
N PRO A 23 -7.75 40.40 -16.45
CA PRO A 23 -7.21 40.78 -15.15
C PRO A 23 -8.06 40.38 -13.93
N ALA A 24 -9.35 40.08 -14.12
CA ALA A 24 -10.25 39.62 -13.07
C ALA A 24 -10.11 38.12 -12.75
N LEU A 25 -9.29 37.36 -13.50
CA LEU A 25 -9.00 35.96 -13.23
C LEU A 25 -7.55 35.76 -12.76
N GLU A 26 -7.34 34.62 -12.09
CA GLU A 26 -6.02 34.09 -11.72
C GLU A 26 -6.00 32.55 -11.80
N ASN A 27 -4.80 31.99 -11.99
CA ASN A 27 -4.51 30.60 -11.66
C ASN A 27 -3.97 30.56 -10.22
N ALA A 28 -4.74 29.97 -9.31
CA ALA A 28 -4.37 29.82 -7.91
C ALA A 28 -4.18 28.32 -7.59
N GLY A 29 -2.92 27.88 -7.51
CA GLY A 29 -2.58 26.50 -7.13
C GLY A 29 -3.03 25.42 -8.12
N GLY A 30 -3.33 25.78 -9.38
CA GLY A 30 -3.89 24.89 -10.39
C GLY A 30 -5.37 25.10 -10.70
N PHE A 31 -6.06 25.96 -9.95
CA PHE A 31 -7.47 26.27 -10.19
C PHE A 31 -7.61 27.63 -10.89
N LEU A 32 -8.38 27.69 -11.98
CA LEU A 32 -8.81 28.97 -12.55
C LEU A 32 -9.99 29.52 -11.74
N ARG A 33 -9.82 30.73 -11.21
CA ARG A 33 -10.81 31.42 -10.39
C ARG A 33 -10.80 32.94 -10.59
N LEU A 34 -11.83 33.62 -10.10
CA LEU A 34 -11.87 35.07 -9.96
C LEU A 34 -10.82 35.52 -8.94
N ARG A 35 -10.19 36.66 -9.20
CA ARG A 35 -9.14 37.22 -8.35
C ARG A 35 -9.72 37.74 -7.03
N PRO A 36 -9.06 37.55 -5.87
CA PRO A 36 -9.49 38.17 -4.63
C PRO A 36 -9.31 39.71 -4.67
N ALA A 37 -10.35 40.44 -4.30
CA ALA A 37 -10.41 41.89 -4.29
C ALA A 37 -11.13 42.40 -3.04
N GLY A 38 -10.51 43.30 -2.28
CA GLY A 38 -11.16 44.02 -1.18
C GLY A 38 -11.70 43.18 0.00
N GLY A 39 -11.27 41.93 0.14
CA GLY A 39 -11.79 40.98 1.15
C GLY A 39 -12.85 40.00 0.61
N GLY A 40 -13.22 40.12 -0.66
CA GLY A 40 -14.01 39.15 -1.43
C GLY A 40 -13.32 38.79 -2.74
N PHE A 41 -14.09 38.57 -3.80
CA PHE A 41 -13.63 38.27 -5.16
C PHE A 41 -14.16 39.29 -6.19
N GLU A 42 -13.47 39.39 -7.32
CA GLU A 42 -14.00 40.07 -8.52
C GLU A 42 -15.33 39.42 -8.97
N THR A 43 -16.29 40.21 -9.46
CA THR A 43 -17.65 39.72 -9.77
C THR A 43 -17.77 39.02 -11.13
N GLY A 44 -16.79 39.19 -12.01
CA GLY A 44 -16.79 38.53 -13.30
C GLY A 44 -15.45 38.62 -14.04
N GLY A 45 -15.11 37.56 -14.75
CA GLY A 45 -13.87 37.45 -15.53
C GLY A 45 -14.03 36.47 -16.68
N ALA A 46 -13.16 36.59 -17.68
CA ALA A 46 -13.17 35.72 -18.86
C ALA A 46 -11.78 35.17 -19.18
N PHE A 47 -11.76 34.01 -19.82
CA PHE A 47 -10.55 33.40 -20.37
C PHE A 47 -10.77 32.92 -21.80
N LEU A 48 -9.72 32.99 -22.61
CA LEU A 48 -9.63 32.35 -23.92
C LEU A 48 -8.55 31.27 -23.85
N SER A 49 -8.88 30.05 -24.27
CA SER A 49 -7.95 28.92 -24.31
C SER A 49 -7.79 28.39 -25.73
N GLY A 50 -6.54 28.12 -26.12
CA GLY A 50 -6.15 27.62 -27.44
C GLY A 50 -5.13 28.53 -28.15
N PRO A 51 -4.79 28.24 -29.43
CA PRO A 51 -5.40 27.23 -30.29
C PRO A 51 -5.04 25.79 -29.90
N PHE A 52 -6.05 24.93 -29.78
CA PHE A 52 -5.87 23.48 -29.71
C PHE A 52 -5.83 22.90 -31.13
N GLN A 53 -4.80 22.12 -31.45
CA GLN A 53 -4.63 21.48 -32.76
C GLN A 53 -4.07 20.08 -32.56
N VAL A 54 -4.72 19.08 -33.16
CA VAL A 54 -4.29 17.66 -33.12
C VAL A 54 -3.66 17.22 -34.45
N SER A 55 -4.07 17.84 -35.55
CA SER A 55 -3.64 17.50 -36.91
C SER A 55 -3.63 18.74 -37.79
N ASP A 56 -2.90 18.70 -38.90
CA ASP A 56 -2.98 19.70 -39.97
C ASP A 56 -4.26 19.57 -40.81
N ARG A 57 -5.07 18.53 -40.56
CA ARG A 57 -6.38 18.34 -41.18
C ARG A 57 -7.50 18.84 -40.27
N PRO A 58 -8.62 19.34 -40.81
CA PRO A 58 -9.78 19.69 -40.00
C PRO A 58 -10.31 18.47 -39.24
N VAL A 59 -10.37 18.54 -37.92
CA VAL A 59 -10.88 17.46 -37.05
C VAL A 59 -12.28 17.84 -36.56
N SER A 60 -13.13 16.84 -36.35
CA SER A 60 -14.43 17.04 -35.69
C SER A 60 -14.26 17.18 -34.17
N TRP A 61 -14.47 18.38 -33.64
CA TRP A 61 -14.56 18.67 -32.21
C TRP A 61 -16.02 18.49 -31.78
N PHE A 62 -16.29 17.75 -30.69
CA PHE A 62 -17.68 17.32 -30.42
C PHE A 62 -18.14 17.36 -28.96
N ARG A 63 -17.24 17.36 -27.97
CA ARG A 63 -17.63 17.43 -26.55
C ARG A 63 -16.59 18.22 -25.76
N VAL A 64 -17.06 18.98 -24.79
CA VAL A 64 -16.23 19.64 -23.77
C VAL A 64 -16.79 19.23 -22.41
N GLU A 65 -15.90 18.80 -21.52
CA GLU A 65 -16.19 18.40 -20.14
C GLU A 65 -15.31 19.24 -19.20
N ALA A 66 -15.92 19.95 -18.27
CA ALA A 66 -15.23 20.77 -17.27
C ALA A 66 -15.46 20.21 -15.86
N LEU A 67 -14.39 20.06 -15.09
CA LEU A 67 -14.43 19.71 -13.68
C LEU A 67 -14.32 21.00 -12.86
N LEU A 68 -15.29 21.23 -11.98
CA LEU A 68 -15.23 22.28 -10.97
C LEU A 68 -14.81 21.66 -9.63
N GLY A 69 -13.91 22.35 -8.93
CA GLY A 69 -13.67 22.11 -7.50
C GLY A 69 -14.71 22.83 -6.63
N GLU A 70 -14.54 22.76 -5.32
CA GLU A 70 -15.36 23.54 -4.38
C GLU A 70 -15.22 25.05 -4.65
N PRO A 71 -16.28 25.86 -4.51
CA PRO A 71 -16.19 27.30 -4.69
C PRO A 71 -15.32 27.93 -3.61
N ALA A 72 -14.37 28.78 -4.00
CA ALA A 72 -13.52 29.50 -3.06
C ALA A 72 -14.31 30.64 -2.40
N GLY A 73 -14.45 30.62 -1.07
CA GLY A 73 -15.18 31.64 -0.31
C GLY A 73 -16.37 31.05 0.43
N SER A 74 -17.54 31.67 0.31
CA SER A 74 -18.79 31.15 0.88
C SER A 74 -19.34 29.96 0.05
N PRO A 75 -19.63 28.80 0.66
CA PRO A 75 -20.07 27.61 -0.09
C PRO A 75 -21.48 27.75 -0.69
N ASP A 76 -22.35 28.57 -0.09
CA ASP A 76 -23.75 28.77 -0.52
C ASP A 76 -23.93 29.91 -1.56
N ALA A 77 -22.84 30.55 -1.99
CA ALA A 77 -22.91 31.72 -2.86
C ALA A 77 -23.17 31.35 -4.34
N PRO A 78 -24.01 32.12 -5.06
CA PRO A 78 -24.33 31.86 -6.46
C PRO A 78 -23.14 32.18 -7.37
N VAL A 79 -22.43 31.13 -7.77
CA VAL A 79 -21.37 31.18 -8.78
C VAL A 79 -21.86 30.59 -10.09
N HIS A 80 -21.47 31.20 -11.21
CA HIS A 80 -21.90 30.80 -12.56
C HIS A 80 -20.72 30.69 -13.52
N VAL A 81 -20.76 29.69 -14.39
CA VAL A 81 -19.77 29.47 -15.44
C VAL A 81 -20.47 29.27 -16.78
N ARG A 82 -19.99 29.95 -17.83
CA ARG A 82 -20.50 29.77 -19.19
C ARG A 82 -19.37 29.65 -20.20
N PHE A 83 -19.40 28.55 -20.95
CA PHE A 83 -18.42 28.25 -21.98
C PHE A 83 -18.89 28.67 -23.38
N PHE A 84 -17.93 28.95 -24.25
CA PHE A 84 -18.10 29.37 -25.63
C PHE A 84 -17.12 28.58 -26.49
N THR A 85 -17.56 28.07 -27.63
CA THR A 85 -16.76 27.22 -28.51
C THR A 85 -16.64 27.81 -29.91
N PHE A 86 -15.45 27.76 -30.48
CA PHE A 86 -15.14 28.27 -31.82
C PHE A 86 -14.11 27.37 -32.50
N SER A 87 -14.28 27.13 -33.79
CA SER A 87 -13.35 26.35 -34.61
C SER A 87 -12.92 27.16 -35.84
N SER A 88 -11.66 27.05 -36.22
CA SER A 88 -11.09 27.75 -37.39
C SER A 88 -10.01 26.91 -38.06
N SER A 89 -9.84 27.10 -39.36
CA SER A 89 -8.71 26.55 -40.13
C SER A 89 -7.77 27.65 -40.64
N GLY A 90 -7.84 28.85 -40.06
CA GLY A 90 -7.06 30.01 -40.49
C GLY A 90 -6.88 31.06 -39.38
N PRO A 91 -7.76 32.09 -39.31
CA PRO A 91 -7.63 33.18 -38.35
C PRO A 91 -7.74 32.72 -36.88
N PRO A 92 -7.12 33.45 -35.94
CA PRO A 92 -7.37 33.26 -34.51
C PRO A 92 -8.82 33.59 -34.16
N ALA A 93 -9.32 33.03 -33.04
CA ALA A 93 -10.67 33.32 -32.59
C ALA A 93 -10.86 34.80 -32.21
N PRO A 94 -11.99 35.43 -32.60
CA PRO A 94 -12.28 36.81 -32.22
C PRO A 94 -12.57 36.91 -30.72
N TRP A 95 -11.75 37.65 -29.98
CA TRP A 95 -11.88 37.81 -28.53
C TRP A 95 -11.63 39.27 -28.14
N ASN A 96 -12.55 39.85 -27.37
CA ASN A 96 -12.41 41.20 -26.84
C ASN A 96 -12.43 41.20 -25.30
N PRO A 97 -11.27 41.05 -24.63
CA PRO A 97 -11.21 40.96 -23.17
C PRO A 97 -11.66 42.24 -22.42
N ALA A 98 -11.78 43.37 -23.11
CA ALA A 98 -12.21 44.65 -22.53
C ALA A 98 -13.74 44.89 -22.64
N SER A 99 -14.48 43.99 -23.27
CA SER A 99 -15.95 44.06 -23.39
C SER A 99 -16.65 43.29 -22.28
N GLU A 100 -17.81 43.76 -21.84
CA GLU A 100 -18.73 42.99 -20.96
C GLU A 100 -19.21 41.67 -21.60
N SER A 101 -19.09 41.54 -22.93
CA SER A 101 -19.39 40.31 -23.69
C SER A 101 -18.21 39.94 -24.60
N PRO A 102 -17.14 39.32 -24.08
CA PRO A 102 -15.90 39.04 -24.83
C PRO A 102 -16.05 38.11 -26.04
N PHE A 103 -17.14 37.33 -26.07
CA PHE A 103 -17.48 36.31 -27.08
C PHE A 103 -18.77 36.68 -27.85
N SER A 104 -18.93 37.96 -28.17
CA SER A 104 -20.11 38.52 -28.85
C SER A 104 -20.12 38.34 -30.38
N ASP A 105 -19.02 37.86 -30.97
CA ASP A 105 -18.95 37.55 -32.39
C ASP A 105 -19.84 36.32 -32.73
N PRO A 106 -20.65 36.38 -33.81
CA PRO A 106 -21.61 35.33 -34.15
C PRO A 106 -20.98 33.97 -34.52
N GLY A 107 -19.67 33.89 -34.72
CA GLY A 107 -18.95 32.62 -34.88
C GLY A 107 -18.86 31.78 -33.59
N TRP A 108 -19.06 32.38 -32.41
CA TRP A 108 -19.02 31.65 -31.14
C TRP A 108 -20.33 30.91 -30.87
N SER A 109 -20.25 29.59 -30.68
CA SER A 109 -21.34 28.80 -30.12
C SER A 109 -21.26 28.81 -28.59
N ALA A 110 -22.19 29.50 -27.94
CA ALA A 110 -22.34 29.49 -26.49
C ALA A 110 -22.97 28.18 -25.97
N ALA A 111 -22.39 27.61 -24.92
CA ALA A 111 -23.02 26.57 -24.12
C ALA A 111 -24.24 27.12 -23.34
N PRO A 112 -25.14 26.25 -22.86
CA PRO A 112 -26.07 26.61 -21.80
C PRO A 112 -25.31 27.11 -20.57
N SER A 113 -25.93 27.97 -19.76
CA SER A 113 -25.35 28.40 -18.49
C SER A 113 -25.12 27.19 -17.57
N ASP A 114 -23.98 27.16 -16.90
CA ASP A 114 -23.59 26.15 -15.90
C ASP A 114 -23.54 24.70 -16.43
N ALA A 115 -23.57 24.52 -17.75
CA ALA A 115 -23.35 23.23 -18.40
C ALA A 115 -21.85 22.87 -18.37
N LEU A 116 -21.49 21.95 -17.50
CA LEU A 116 -20.12 21.42 -17.36
C LEU A 116 -19.78 20.36 -18.42
N ASP A 117 -20.76 19.59 -18.87
CA ASP A 117 -20.64 18.63 -19.97
C ASP A 117 -21.59 19.05 -21.10
N PHE A 118 -21.05 19.34 -22.28
CA PHE A 118 -21.85 19.78 -23.42
C PHE A 118 -21.25 19.42 -24.78
N HIS A 119 -22.14 19.27 -25.77
CA HIS A 119 -21.77 19.07 -27.17
C HIS A 119 -21.27 20.38 -27.80
N ALA A 120 -20.06 20.36 -28.35
CA ALA A 120 -19.47 21.49 -29.05
C ALA A 120 -20.11 21.66 -30.44
N LYS A 121 -21.02 22.63 -30.58
CA LYS A 121 -21.73 22.91 -31.84
C LYS A 121 -20.88 23.77 -32.79
N VAL A 122 -19.75 23.21 -33.23
CA VAL A 122 -18.80 23.87 -34.14
C VAL A 122 -18.56 22.99 -35.38
N PRO A 123 -18.32 23.57 -36.56
CA PRO A 123 -17.93 22.79 -37.73
C PRO A 123 -16.54 22.14 -37.52
N PRO A 124 -16.20 21.07 -38.26
CA PRO A 124 -14.85 20.52 -38.24
C PRO A 124 -13.81 21.58 -38.64
N GLY A 125 -12.73 21.67 -37.86
CA GLY A 125 -11.71 22.72 -38.02
C GLY A 125 -10.34 22.24 -37.53
N GLN A 126 -9.26 22.81 -38.08
CA GLN A 126 -7.90 22.42 -37.66
C GLN A 126 -7.60 22.88 -36.23
N LYS A 127 -8.07 24.08 -35.87
CA LYS A 127 -7.88 24.71 -34.57
C LYS A 127 -9.21 24.86 -33.84
N PHE A 128 -9.20 24.53 -32.56
CA PHE A 128 -10.31 24.77 -31.64
C PHE A 128 -9.92 25.78 -30.56
N PHE A 129 -10.89 26.58 -30.16
CA PHE A 129 -10.75 27.60 -29.14
C PHE A 129 -11.92 27.49 -28.16
N LEU A 130 -11.60 27.56 -26.88
CA LEU A 130 -12.56 27.52 -25.78
C LEU A 130 -12.53 28.86 -25.04
N GLY A 131 -13.62 29.60 -25.12
CA GLY A 131 -13.88 30.74 -24.25
C GLY A 131 -14.60 30.30 -22.98
N GLY A 132 -14.33 30.95 -21.87
CA GLY A 132 -15.12 30.80 -20.65
C GLY A 132 -15.33 32.14 -19.95
N VAL A 133 -16.50 32.31 -19.35
CA VAL A 133 -16.86 33.45 -18.50
C VAL A 133 -17.26 32.90 -17.13
N LEU A 134 -16.57 33.36 -16.09
CA LEU A 134 -16.88 33.08 -14.69
C LEU A 134 -17.59 34.32 -14.12
N ARG A 135 -18.61 34.11 -13.29
CA ARG A 135 -19.30 35.16 -12.54
C ARG A 135 -19.57 34.71 -11.11
N GLY A 136 -19.61 35.67 -10.19
CA GLY A 136 -19.98 35.48 -8.80
C GLY A 136 -20.52 36.78 -8.21
N ASP A 137 -21.12 36.70 -7.03
CA ASP A 137 -21.62 37.85 -6.28
C ASP A 137 -20.52 38.64 -5.53
N GLY A 138 -19.27 38.16 -5.61
CA GLY A 138 -18.11 38.70 -4.91
C GLY A 138 -17.85 38.08 -3.53
N SER A 139 -18.75 37.25 -3.00
CA SER A 139 -18.55 36.49 -1.75
C SER A 139 -17.90 35.11 -1.97
N ALA A 140 -17.99 34.58 -3.20
CA ALA A 140 -17.26 33.40 -3.63
C ALA A 140 -16.86 33.47 -5.10
N SER A 141 -15.96 32.56 -5.49
CA SER A 141 -15.57 32.31 -6.87
C SER A 141 -15.76 30.84 -7.25
N PRO A 142 -16.26 30.53 -8.45
CA PRO A 142 -16.13 29.18 -8.98
C PRO A 142 -14.65 28.85 -9.18
N GLN A 143 -14.27 27.59 -8.98
CA GLN A 143 -12.92 27.08 -9.22
C GLN A 143 -12.99 26.01 -10.32
N ILE A 144 -12.40 26.28 -11.49
CA ILE A 144 -12.24 25.26 -12.53
C ILE A 144 -10.93 24.51 -12.27
N GLU A 145 -11.02 23.20 -12.10
CA GLU A 145 -9.88 22.30 -11.84
C GLU A 145 -9.28 21.77 -13.14
N GLN A 146 -10.13 21.31 -14.06
CA GLN A 146 -9.72 20.69 -15.31
C GLN A 146 -10.76 20.93 -16.41
N ILE A 147 -10.31 20.97 -17.67
CA ILE A 147 -11.20 20.90 -18.82
C ILE A 147 -10.64 19.87 -19.81
N ARG A 148 -11.50 19.00 -20.33
CA ARG A 148 -11.22 18.01 -21.36
C ARG A 148 -11.95 18.41 -22.65
N ILE A 149 -11.23 18.44 -23.76
CA ILE A 149 -11.76 18.74 -25.09
C ILE A 149 -11.65 17.48 -25.93
N PHE A 150 -12.79 16.92 -26.36
CA PHE A 150 -12.83 15.67 -27.13
C PHE A 150 -12.88 15.94 -28.64
N HIS A 151 -12.05 15.19 -29.37
CA HIS A 151 -11.87 15.30 -30.82
C HIS A 151 -11.96 13.93 -31.50
N GLY A 152 -12.31 13.91 -32.79
CA GLY A 152 -12.61 12.69 -33.53
C GLY A 152 -13.95 12.10 -33.08
N ARG A 153 -14.74 11.53 -34.01
CA ARG A 153 -16.13 11.12 -33.69
C ARG A 153 -16.19 9.75 -33.03
N ASP A 154 -15.96 9.67 -31.73
CA ASP A 154 -16.11 8.44 -30.93
C ASP A 154 -17.46 8.34 -30.22
N THR A 155 -18.52 8.53 -30.99
CA THR A 155 -19.88 8.34 -30.50
C THR A 155 -20.28 6.86 -30.54
N TYR A 156 -21.27 6.46 -29.73
CA TYR A 156 -21.83 5.10 -29.79
C TYR A 156 -22.37 4.71 -31.17
N ALA A 157 -22.57 5.66 -32.09
CA ALA A 157 -22.86 5.40 -33.50
C ALA A 157 -21.80 4.50 -34.17
N ARG A 158 -20.56 4.44 -33.65
CA ARG A 158 -19.52 3.51 -34.13
C ARG A 158 -19.94 2.03 -34.03
N PHE A 159 -20.72 1.69 -33.01
CA PHE A 159 -21.23 0.35 -32.73
C PHE A 159 -22.51 0.02 -33.52
N LEU A 160 -23.14 1.02 -34.15
CA LEU A 160 -24.35 0.82 -34.96
C LEU A 160 -24.00 0.45 -36.42
N PRO A 161 -24.83 -0.35 -37.10
CA PRO A 161 -24.63 -0.69 -38.51
C PRO A 161 -24.44 0.55 -39.43
N PRO A 162 -23.62 0.46 -40.51
CA PRO A 162 -23.30 1.61 -41.36
C PRO A 162 -24.51 2.36 -41.95
N ILE A 163 -25.62 1.67 -42.20
CA ILE A 163 -26.87 2.26 -42.73
C ILE A 163 -27.39 3.45 -41.89
N TYR A 164 -27.17 3.43 -40.56
CA TYR A 164 -27.55 4.53 -39.66
C TYR A 164 -26.59 5.73 -39.71
N ARG A 165 -25.49 5.60 -40.45
CA ARG A 165 -24.43 6.61 -40.61
C ARG A 165 -24.28 7.11 -42.05
N GLU A 166 -25.00 6.57 -43.03
CA GLU A 166 -24.86 6.98 -44.43
C GLU A 166 -25.31 8.42 -44.65
N ASP A 167 -26.57 8.75 -44.33
CA ASP A 167 -27.08 10.14 -44.38
C ASP A 167 -26.40 11.01 -43.30
N ALA A 168 -25.86 12.15 -43.72
CA ALA A 168 -25.21 13.11 -42.84
C ALA A 168 -26.19 13.80 -41.87
N ALA A 169 -27.43 14.06 -42.29
CA ALA A 169 -28.42 14.74 -41.46
C ALA A 169 -28.98 13.82 -40.35
N ALA A 170 -29.38 12.60 -40.71
CA ALA A 170 -29.76 11.57 -39.74
C ALA A 170 -28.62 11.23 -38.78
N ARG A 171 -27.35 11.20 -39.28
CA ARG A 171 -26.17 10.95 -38.45
C ARG A 171 -25.95 12.04 -37.41
N ASP A 172 -26.04 13.34 -37.75
CA ASP A 172 -25.89 14.44 -36.77
C ASP A 172 -26.92 14.32 -35.63
N PHE A 173 -28.18 14.08 -35.98
CA PHE A 173 -29.24 13.87 -35.00
C PHE A 173 -28.98 12.65 -34.13
N LEU A 174 -28.60 11.51 -34.75
CA LEU A 174 -28.33 10.26 -34.03
C LEU A 174 -27.12 10.38 -33.10
N GLU A 175 -26.04 11.02 -33.53
CA GLU A 175 -24.87 11.29 -32.71
C GLU A 175 -25.23 12.14 -31.47
N ARG A 176 -26.04 13.19 -31.65
CA ARG A 176 -26.53 14.05 -30.56
C ARG A 176 -27.58 13.39 -29.65
N PHE A 177 -28.35 12.44 -30.17
CA PHE A 177 -29.27 11.64 -29.38
C PHE A 177 -28.50 10.63 -28.52
N LEU A 178 -27.54 9.93 -29.12
CA LEU A 178 -26.69 8.96 -28.42
C LEU A 178 -25.76 9.62 -27.39
N SER A 179 -25.31 10.86 -27.62
CA SER A 179 -24.45 11.57 -26.67
C SER A 179 -25.10 11.80 -25.31
N ILE A 180 -26.45 11.85 -25.23
CA ILE A 180 -27.19 11.89 -23.97
C ILE A 180 -26.93 10.60 -23.18
N GLY A 181 -27.05 9.45 -23.84
CA GLY A 181 -26.72 8.15 -23.26
C GLY A 181 -25.23 8.04 -22.89
N GLN A 182 -24.33 8.53 -23.75
CA GLN A 182 -22.89 8.53 -23.45
C GLN A 182 -22.51 9.38 -22.25
N SER A 183 -23.19 10.51 -22.02
CA SER A 183 -22.98 11.33 -20.81
C SER A 183 -23.40 10.56 -19.55
N VAL A 184 -24.56 9.90 -19.58
CA VAL A 184 -25.08 9.09 -18.46
C VAL A 184 -24.24 7.84 -18.18
N PHE A 185 -23.83 7.10 -19.20
CA PHE A 185 -23.08 5.85 -19.06
C PHE A 185 -21.56 6.04 -18.97
N GLY A 186 -20.99 7.13 -19.48
CA GLY A 186 -19.55 7.36 -19.53
C GLY A 186 -18.89 7.30 -18.15
N GLY A 187 -19.52 7.93 -17.13
CA GLY A 187 -19.03 7.83 -15.75
C GLY A 187 -19.08 6.41 -15.15
N ILE A 188 -19.92 5.52 -15.69
CA ILE A 188 -19.93 4.09 -15.32
C ILE A 188 -18.83 3.34 -16.10
N GLU A 189 -18.66 3.61 -17.39
CA GLU A 189 -17.59 3.04 -18.22
C GLU A 189 -16.19 3.39 -17.66
N ASP A 190 -15.99 4.64 -17.25
CA ASP A 190 -14.74 5.09 -16.64
C ASP A 190 -14.51 4.41 -15.28
N ARG A 191 -15.53 4.33 -14.41
CA ARG A 191 -15.45 3.55 -13.16
C ARG A 191 -15.14 2.06 -13.38
N ILE A 192 -15.65 1.46 -14.45
CA ILE A 192 -15.35 0.06 -14.83
C ILE A 192 -13.91 -0.05 -15.37
N ARG A 193 -13.44 0.95 -16.13
CA ARG A 193 -12.06 1.00 -16.64
C ARG A 193 -11.04 1.15 -15.51
N ASP A 194 -11.37 1.96 -14.49
CA ASP A 194 -10.50 2.27 -13.36
C ASP A 194 -10.60 1.24 -12.22
N LEU A 195 -11.62 0.36 -12.25
CA LEU A 195 -11.84 -0.72 -11.27
C LEU A 195 -10.59 -1.57 -10.96
N PRO A 196 -9.70 -1.92 -11.90
CA PRO A 196 -8.45 -2.64 -11.60
C PRO A 196 -7.51 -1.90 -10.64
N LEU A 197 -7.52 -0.56 -10.63
CA LEU A 197 -6.69 0.26 -9.73
C LEU A 197 -7.07 0.06 -8.25
N LEU A 198 -8.31 -0.35 -7.99
CA LEU A 198 -8.82 -0.70 -6.66
C LEU A 198 -8.31 -2.08 -6.17
N PHE A 199 -7.68 -2.89 -7.02
CA PHE A 199 -7.10 -4.18 -6.62
C PHE A 199 -5.57 -4.15 -6.52
N ASP A 200 -4.94 -3.04 -6.96
CA ASP A 200 -3.53 -2.77 -6.71
C ASP A 200 -3.36 -2.08 -5.34
N ALA A 201 -2.56 -2.67 -4.47
CA ALA A 201 -2.25 -2.12 -3.15
C ALA A 201 -1.53 -0.76 -3.23
N TYR A 202 -0.82 -0.44 -4.32
CA TYR A 202 -0.17 0.87 -4.50
C TYR A 202 -1.14 1.94 -5.05
N ALA A 203 -2.04 1.58 -5.97
CA ALA A 203 -2.99 2.53 -6.58
C ALA A 203 -4.29 2.74 -5.78
N SER A 204 -4.67 1.79 -4.90
CA SER A 204 -5.88 1.87 -4.08
C SER A 204 -5.96 3.19 -3.29
N PRO A 205 -7.12 3.87 -3.22
CA PRO A 205 -7.25 5.10 -2.45
C PRO A 205 -7.05 4.84 -0.95
N HIS A 206 -6.26 5.68 -0.30
CA HIS A 206 -6.25 5.80 1.16
C HIS A 206 -7.10 7.00 1.57
N GLY A 207 -7.85 6.87 2.65
CA GLY A 207 -8.83 7.82 3.12
C GLY A 207 -9.36 7.38 4.48
N ASP A 208 -10.39 8.06 4.99
CA ASP A 208 -10.90 7.81 6.33
C ASP A 208 -11.34 6.35 6.56
N PRO A 209 -11.14 5.78 7.77
CA PRO A 209 -11.54 4.42 8.07
C PRO A 209 -13.07 4.19 7.92
N PRO A 210 -13.50 3.05 7.33
CA PRO A 210 -12.68 1.98 6.76
C PRO A 210 -12.14 2.34 5.37
N SER A 211 -10.81 2.39 5.22
CA SER A 211 -10.19 2.69 3.93
C SER A 211 -10.34 1.51 2.96
N TRP A 212 -10.23 1.78 1.66
CA TRP A 212 -10.27 0.72 0.65
C TRP A 212 -9.15 -0.31 0.84
N LEU A 213 -7.99 0.13 1.37
CA LEU A 213 -6.88 -0.75 1.73
C LEU A 213 -7.25 -1.74 2.85
N THR A 214 -8.02 -1.30 3.86
CA THR A 214 -8.55 -2.16 4.93
C THR A 214 -9.58 -3.16 4.39
N TRP A 215 -10.41 -2.76 3.42
CA TRP A 215 -11.32 -3.69 2.74
C TRP A 215 -10.54 -4.76 1.96
N LEU A 216 -9.54 -4.35 1.18
CA LEU A 216 -8.69 -5.26 0.40
C LEU A 216 -7.90 -6.23 1.30
N SER A 217 -7.38 -5.77 2.45
CA SER A 217 -6.71 -6.63 3.41
C SER A 217 -7.67 -7.64 4.06
N GLY A 218 -8.93 -7.25 4.29
CA GLY A 218 -10.00 -8.16 4.70
C GLY A 218 -10.24 -9.29 3.70
N TRP A 219 -10.30 -8.98 2.40
CA TRP A 219 -10.43 -10.00 1.34
C TRP A 219 -9.26 -10.97 1.27
N LEU A 220 -8.04 -10.47 1.44
CA LEU A 220 -6.83 -11.29 1.44
C LEU A 220 -6.62 -12.06 2.76
N THR A 221 -7.42 -11.78 3.80
CA THR A 221 -7.16 -12.23 5.19
C THR A 221 -5.75 -11.81 5.67
N PHE A 222 -5.32 -10.60 5.28
CA PHE A 222 -4.06 -10.01 5.67
C PHE A 222 -4.28 -9.03 6.83
N VAL A 223 -3.60 -9.26 7.94
CA VAL A 223 -3.74 -8.45 9.15
C VAL A 223 -2.85 -7.22 9.02
N LEU A 224 -3.45 -6.03 8.93
CA LEU A 224 -2.73 -4.77 9.00
C LEU A 224 -2.40 -4.45 10.46
N ASP A 225 -1.17 -4.03 10.74
CA ASP A 225 -0.78 -3.50 12.05
C ASP A 225 -1.10 -1.99 12.12
N GLU A 226 -1.74 -1.55 13.20
CA GLU A 226 -2.10 -0.15 13.44
C GLU A 226 -0.89 0.80 13.54
N HIS A 227 0.31 0.25 13.78
CA HIS A 227 1.56 1.02 13.88
C HIS A 227 2.29 1.19 12.53
N TRP A 228 1.80 0.58 11.44
CA TRP A 228 2.42 0.73 10.12
C TRP A 228 2.05 2.07 9.47
N THR A 229 3.02 2.65 8.77
CA THR A 229 2.73 3.76 7.84
C THR A 229 1.99 3.24 6.61
N ASP A 230 1.20 4.11 5.94
CA ASP A 230 0.51 3.79 4.68
C ASP A 230 1.43 3.11 3.67
N ALA A 231 2.67 3.59 3.54
CA ALA A 231 3.68 3.01 2.64
C ALA A 231 4.02 1.56 2.99
N GLN A 232 4.23 1.25 4.27
CA GLN A 232 4.50 -0.12 4.75
C GLN A 232 3.28 -1.02 4.58
N ALA A 233 2.08 -0.54 4.92
CA ALA A 233 0.84 -1.29 4.76
C ALA A 233 0.62 -1.70 3.30
N ARG A 234 0.84 -0.78 2.36
CA ARG A 234 0.76 -1.05 0.91
C ARG A 234 1.86 -2.01 0.43
N GLU A 235 3.11 -1.80 0.86
CA GLU A 235 4.24 -2.67 0.51
C GLU A 235 4.02 -4.12 0.96
N TYR A 236 3.57 -4.32 2.20
CA TYR A 236 3.36 -5.65 2.77
C TYR A 236 2.10 -6.32 2.21
N LEU A 237 1.03 -5.56 1.95
CA LEU A 237 -0.17 -6.08 1.30
C LEU A 237 0.10 -6.51 -0.15
N ALA A 238 0.92 -5.75 -0.90
CA ALA A 238 1.37 -6.15 -2.24
C ALA A 238 2.16 -7.47 -2.22
N GLN A 239 2.87 -7.76 -1.12
CA GLN A 239 3.62 -9.00 -0.93
C GLN A 239 2.77 -10.16 -0.37
N ALA A 240 1.49 -9.96 -0.03
CA ALA A 240 0.68 -10.94 0.70
C ALA A 240 0.68 -12.35 0.07
N PHE A 241 0.48 -12.47 -1.26
CA PHE A 241 0.53 -13.76 -1.95
C PHE A 241 1.88 -14.47 -1.86
N GLN A 242 2.99 -13.73 -1.91
CA GLN A 242 4.34 -14.28 -1.76
C GLN A 242 4.57 -14.75 -0.32
N LEU A 243 4.13 -13.96 0.66
CA LEU A 243 4.21 -14.31 2.09
C LEU A 243 3.41 -15.58 2.41
N TYR A 244 2.18 -15.71 1.88
CA TYR A 244 1.38 -16.92 2.03
C TYR A 244 2.00 -18.14 1.35
N GLY A 245 2.67 -17.97 0.20
CA GLY A 245 3.42 -19.04 -0.46
C GLY A 245 4.63 -19.55 0.35
N LEU A 246 5.17 -18.72 1.26
CA LEU A 246 6.26 -19.08 2.17
C LEU A 246 5.77 -19.58 3.54
N ARG A 247 4.46 -19.65 3.79
CA ARG A 247 3.89 -20.02 5.09
C ARG A 247 4.27 -21.46 5.47
N GLY A 248 4.62 -21.68 6.73
CA GLY A 248 5.15 -22.96 7.19
C GLY A 248 6.62 -23.24 6.86
N THR A 249 7.33 -22.34 6.17
CA THR A 249 8.79 -22.44 5.93
C THR A 249 9.59 -21.60 6.94
N LEU A 250 10.87 -21.96 7.14
CA LEU A 250 11.80 -21.16 7.97
C LEU A 250 11.98 -19.74 7.44
N GLU A 251 12.00 -19.55 6.12
CA GLU A 251 12.14 -18.22 5.50
C GLU A 251 10.89 -17.37 5.70
N GLY A 252 9.71 -17.96 5.48
CA GLY A 252 8.43 -17.30 5.75
C GLY A 252 8.32 -16.86 7.20
N LEU A 253 8.59 -17.76 8.15
CA LEU A 253 8.51 -17.43 9.59
C LEU A 253 9.49 -16.29 9.98
N ARG A 254 10.73 -16.30 9.45
CA ARG A 254 11.68 -15.19 9.63
C ARG A 254 11.17 -13.88 9.00
N ARG A 255 10.54 -13.93 7.84
CA ARG A 255 9.97 -12.76 7.15
C ARG A 255 8.77 -12.18 7.91
N TYR A 256 7.84 -13.02 8.38
CA TYR A 256 6.71 -12.62 9.22
C TYR A 256 7.16 -11.99 10.55
N LEU A 257 8.15 -12.59 11.23
CA LEU A 257 8.71 -12.03 12.46
C LEU A 257 9.39 -10.66 12.24
N ARG A 258 10.07 -10.48 11.10
CA ARG A 258 10.64 -9.17 10.73
C ARG A 258 9.56 -8.13 10.39
N ILE A 259 8.46 -8.51 9.74
CA ILE A 259 7.38 -7.60 9.33
C ILE A 259 6.54 -7.12 10.53
N TYR A 260 6.09 -8.04 11.39
CA TYR A 260 5.17 -7.72 12.48
C TYR A 260 5.88 -7.35 13.79
N ALA A 261 6.98 -8.03 14.14
CA ALA A 261 7.70 -7.77 15.38
C ALA A 261 8.99 -6.94 15.19
N GLY A 262 9.51 -6.81 13.97
CA GLY A 262 10.77 -6.10 13.70
C GLY A 262 12.03 -6.86 14.13
N VAL A 263 11.90 -8.14 14.52
CA VAL A 263 12.99 -8.94 15.10
C VAL A 263 13.67 -9.85 14.08
N ASN A 264 14.96 -10.12 14.28
CA ASN A 264 15.76 -11.04 13.48
C ASN A 264 15.91 -12.38 14.21
N ALA A 265 14.88 -13.21 14.12
CA ALA A 265 14.88 -14.52 14.75
C ALA A 265 15.86 -15.49 14.07
N HIS A 266 16.73 -16.11 14.86
CA HIS A 266 17.45 -17.31 14.45
C HIS A 266 16.55 -18.53 14.71
N ILE A 267 16.45 -19.44 13.75
CA ILE A 267 15.53 -20.58 13.85
C ILE A 267 16.27 -21.86 13.48
N GLU A 268 16.23 -22.85 14.36
CA GLU A 268 16.93 -24.13 14.28
C GLU A 268 15.94 -25.28 14.50
N GLU A 269 16.00 -26.31 13.66
CA GLU A 269 15.21 -27.54 13.83
C GLU A 269 16.01 -28.56 14.67
N ALA A 270 15.38 -29.15 15.69
CA ALA A 270 16.06 -30.06 16.60
C ALA A 270 16.57 -31.32 15.88
N ALA A 271 15.79 -31.87 14.95
CA ALA A 271 16.18 -33.01 14.12
C ALA A 271 17.44 -32.76 13.26
N GLN A 272 17.70 -31.52 12.82
CA GLN A 272 18.88 -31.19 12.02
C GLN A 272 20.17 -31.08 12.86
N GLN A 273 20.04 -30.79 14.16
CA GLN A 273 21.15 -30.69 15.11
C GLN A 273 21.42 -32.02 15.85
N THR A 274 20.54 -33.01 15.69
CA THR A 274 20.63 -34.30 16.35
C THR A 274 21.39 -35.29 15.48
N HIS A 275 22.39 -35.97 16.06
CA HIS A 275 23.21 -36.94 15.35
C HIS A 275 23.28 -38.25 16.13
N ILE A 276 23.37 -39.37 15.40
CA ILE A 276 23.60 -40.68 16.01
C ILE A 276 24.98 -40.65 16.65
N TRP A 277 25.04 -40.87 17.97
CA TRP A 277 26.28 -40.86 18.73
C TRP A 277 27.23 -41.98 18.26
N SER A 278 28.50 -41.65 18.02
CA SER A 278 29.53 -42.58 17.56
C SER A 278 30.78 -42.47 18.42
N LEU A 279 31.19 -43.61 18.99
CA LEU A 279 32.34 -43.71 19.88
C LEU A 279 33.61 -43.17 19.19
N GLY A 280 34.26 -42.21 19.84
CA GLY A 280 35.53 -41.64 19.37
C GLY A 280 35.42 -40.54 18.31
N GLN A 281 34.22 -40.18 17.83
CA GLN A 281 34.05 -39.05 16.90
C GLN A 281 33.31 -37.85 17.51
N ALA A 282 32.27 -38.06 18.32
CA ALA A 282 31.51 -36.96 18.90
C ALA A 282 30.89 -37.33 20.25
N GLY A 283 30.85 -36.37 21.16
CA GLY A 283 29.94 -36.35 22.31
C GLY A 283 30.56 -36.71 23.66
N VAL A 284 30.21 -35.90 24.67
CA VAL A 284 30.37 -36.20 26.09
C VAL A 284 29.10 -36.90 26.60
N LEU A 285 29.28 -38.08 27.21
CA LEU A 285 28.21 -38.86 27.83
C LEU A 285 27.45 -38.03 28.86
N GLY A 286 26.11 -38.08 28.82
CA GLY A 286 25.22 -37.34 29.72
C GLY A 286 24.99 -35.87 29.37
N PHE A 287 25.74 -35.29 28.43
CA PHE A 287 25.54 -33.90 27.97
C PHE A 287 25.09 -33.80 26.51
N SER A 288 25.55 -34.73 25.67
CA SER A 288 25.34 -34.72 24.21
C SER A 288 25.00 -36.12 23.67
N THR A 289 24.59 -37.02 24.56
CA THR A 289 24.17 -38.38 24.26
C THR A 289 22.77 -38.58 24.83
N MET A 290 21.81 -38.89 23.97
CA MET A 290 20.47 -39.29 24.34
C MET A 290 20.21 -40.74 23.91
N LEU A 291 19.26 -41.42 24.53
CA LEU A 291 18.79 -42.71 24.05
C LEU A 291 17.88 -42.48 22.83
N ALA A 292 18.00 -43.31 21.80
CA ALA A 292 17.09 -43.25 20.66
C ALA A 292 15.65 -43.58 21.13
N PRO A 293 14.63 -42.83 20.70
CA PRO A 293 13.25 -43.02 21.14
C PRO A 293 12.64 -44.33 20.63
N GLY A 294 13.11 -44.86 19.50
CA GLY A 294 12.71 -46.14 18.94
C GLY A 294 13.82 -46.84 18.15
N PRO A 295 13.57 -48.06 17.63
CA PRO A 295 14.56 -48.81 16.85
C PRO A 295 14.67 -48.31 15.42
N LEU A 296 15.85 -48.51 14.80
CA LEU A 296 16.12 -48.13 13.41
C LEU A 296 15.09 -48.67 12.39
N GLN A 297 14.60 -49.90 12.61
CA GLN A 297 13.59 -50.54 11.74
C GLN A 297 12.13 -50.28 12.16
N GLY A 298 11.88 -49.47 13.19
CA GLY A 298 10.54 -49.28 13.76
C GLY A 298 10.10 -50.44 14.66
N ALA A 299 8.87 -50.91 14.50
CA ALA A 299 8.30 -51.99 15.31
C ALA A 299 8.88 -53.36 14.92
N VAL A 300 9.61 -53.98 15.84
CA VAL A 300 10.24 -55.30 15.70
C VAL A 300 9.54 -56.27 16.65
N LEU A 301 8.94 -57.32 16.09
CA LEU A 301 8.35 -58.43 16.86
C LEU A 301 9.38 -59.00 17.85
N ASP A 302 8.92 -59.35 19.05
CA ASP A 302 9.72 -59.79 20.21
C ASP A 302 10.73 -58.77 20.80
N ALA A 303 10.88 -57.57 20.25
CA ALA A 303 11.84 -56.57 20.74
C ALA A 303 11.24 -55.19 21.09
N SER A 304 10.40 -54.63 20.22
CA SER A 304 9.80 -53.29 20.41
C SER A 304 8.30 -53.21 20.09
N ALA A 305 7.70 -54.31 19.62
CA ALA A 305 6.26 -54.37 19.37
C ALA A 305 5.47 -54.42 20.69
N THR A 306 4.72 -53.36 20.98
CA THR A 306 3.70 -53.33 22.03
C THR A 306 2.45 -54.08 21.58
N LEU A 307 1.89 -54.92 22.48
CA LEU A 307 0.64 -55.62 22.22
C LEU A 307 -0.49 -54.59 21.96
N ASP A 308 -1.37 -54.88 21.00
CA ASP A 308 -2.45 -54.01 20.51
C ASP A 308 -2.03 -52.66 19.90
N GLN A 309 -0.75 -52.49 19.54
CA GLN A 309 -0.25 -51.35 18.75
C GLN A 309 0.49 -51.81 17.49
N SER A 310 0.27 -51.12 16.37
CA SER A 310 0.97 -51.39 15.11
C SER A 310 1.35 -50.08 14.42
N HIS A 311 2.66 -49.92 14.17
CA HIS A 311 3.20 -48.81 13.40
C HIS A 311 3.58 -49.31 12.00
N LEU A 312 2.88 -48.81 10.99
CA LEU A 312 3.19 -49.10 9.59
C LEU A 312 4.20 -48.08 9.07
N THR A 313 5.49 -48.41 9.13
CA THR A 313 6.54 -47.63 8.46
C THR A 313 6.67 -48.05 6.99
N THR A 314 6.65 -47.08 6.08
CA THR A 314 7.02 -47.29 4.68
C THR A 314 8.54 -47.34 4.52
N GLY A 315 9.04 -47.92 3.43
CA GLY A 315 10.49 -48.01 3.17
C GLY A 315 11.20 -46.66 3.03
N ALA A 316 10.46 -45.55 2.85
CA ALA A 316 11.00 -44.20 2.81
C ALA A 316 11.25 -43.60 4.21
N GLU A 317 10.67 -44.19 5.26
CA GLU A 317 10.72 -43.69 6.64
C GLU A 317 11.73 -44.47 7.51
N PHE A 318 12.64 -45.20 6.88
CA PHE A 318 13.68 -45.97 7.58
C PHE A 318 14.54 -45.07 8.46
N GLY A 319 14.61 -45.40 9.76
CA GLY A 319 15.31 -44.60 10.77
C GLY A 319 14.56 -43.36 11.28
N ALA A 320 13.34 -43.06 10.81
CA ALA A 320 12.55 -41.94 11.36
C ALA A 320 12.29 -42.09 12.87
N ALA A 321 12.07 -43.33 13.34
CA ALA A 321 11.92 -43.69 14.75
C ALA A 321 13.18 -43.45 15.61
N LEU A 322 14.32 -43.04 15.04
CA LEU A 322 15.48 -42.57 15.81
C LEU A 322 15.38 -41.08 16.20
N PHE A 323 14.45 -40.33 15.62
CA PHE A 323 14.33 -38.88 15.74
C PHE A 323 12.92 -38.43 16.12
N GLU A 324 12.02 -39.34 16.48
CA GLU A 324 10.59 -39.06 16.75
C GLU A 324 10.38 -38.07 17.92
N ASP A 325 11.31 -38.03 18.87
CA ASP A 325 11.32 -37.10 20.00
C ASP A 325 11.72 -35.66 19.61
N VAL A 326 12.53 -35.50 18.56
CA VAL A 326 13.02 -34.22 18.03
C VAL A 326 12.34 -33.79 16.72
N ALA A 327 11.56 -34.67 16.10
CA ALA A 327 10.81 -34.42 14.88
C ALA A 327 9.74 -33.33 15.09
N HIS A 328 9.54 -32.47 14.08
CA HIS A 328 8.58 -31.36 14.10
C HIS A 328 8.79 -30.34 15.25
N ARG A 329 9.96 -30.34 15.90
CA ARG A 329 10.35 -29.39 16.95
C ARG A 329 11.41 -28.41 16.46
N PHE A 330 11.19 -27.12 16.73
CA PHE A 330 12.15 -26.07 16.39
C PHE A 330 12.33 -25.05 17.52
N CYS A 331 13.55 -24.53 17.64
CA CYS A 331 13.90 -23.46 18.56
C CYS A 331 13.91 -22.12 17.81
N VAL A 332 13.12 -21.15 18.27
CA VAL A 332 13.16 -19.76 17.83
C VAL A 332 13.96 -18.97 18.84
N ARG A 333 15.07 -18.37 18.40
CA ARG A 333 15.94 -17.54 19.24
C ARG A 333 15.87 -16.09 18.82
N VAL A 334 15.60 -15.20 19.76
CA VAL A 334 15.47 -13.75 19.53
C VAL A 334 16.39 -12.99 20.47
N TYR A 335 17.02 -11.92 19.98
CA TYR A 335 17.94 -11.10 20.76
C TYR A 335 17.19 -10.21 21.76
N CYS A 336 17.63 -10.20 23.03
CA CYS A 336 17.05 -9.30 24.03
C CYS A 336 17.15 -7.82 23.64
N GLY A 337 18.18 -7.44 22.87
CA GLY A 337 18.40 -6.07 22.39
C GLY A 337 17.40 -5.62 21.32
N GLU A 338 16.69 -6.56 20.66
CA GLU A 338 15.60 -6.26 19.74
C GLU A 338 14.24 -6.17 20.46
N LEU A 339 14.14 -6.75 21.66
CA LEU A 339 12.94 -6.73 22.51
C LEU A 339 12.81 -5.41 23.31
N THR A 340 12.80 -4.29 22.60
CA THR A 340 12.81 -2.94 23.20
C THR A 340 11.44 -2.42 23.65
N ARG A 341 10.34 -2.97 23.10
CA ARG A 341 8.96 -2.55 23.42
C ARG A 341 8.30 -3.52 24.41
N PRO A 342 7.54 -3.03 25.41
CA PRO A 342 6.73 -3.91 26.25
C PRO A 342 5.71 -4.67 25.41
N GLY A 343 5.44 -5.93 25.75
CA GLY A 343 4.53 -6.81 25.01
C GLY A 343 5.09 -7.42 23.71
N LEU A 344 6.26 -6.99 23.21
CA LEU A 344 6.80 -7.46 21.92
C LEU A 344 7.05 -8.98 21.88
N LEU A 345 7.36 -9.59 23.02
CA LEU A 345 7.54 -11.04 23.13
C LEU A 345 6.22 -11.80 22.92
N GLU A 346 5.08 -11.24 23.35
CA GLU A 346 3.76 -11.81 23.07
C GLU A 346 3.34 -11.58 21.61
N THR A 347 3.73 -10.46 21.00
CA THR A 347 3.59 -10.26 19.54
C THR A 347 4.38 -11.34 18.78
N VAL A 348 5.63 -11.62 19.17
CA VAL A 348 6.46 -12.68 18.58
C VAL A 348 5.78 -14.05 18.70
N ARG A 349 5.28 -14.42 19.89
CA ARG A 349 4.51 -15.66 20.08
C ARG A 349 3.27 -15.71 19.18
N THR A 350 2.48 -14.65 19.16
CA THR A 350 1.25 -14.54 18.35
C THR A 350 1.54 -14.73 16.85
N VAL A 351 2.64 -14.17 16.35
CA VAL A 351 3.10 -14.37 14.96
C VAL A 351 3.55 -15.81 14.72
N ILE A 352 4.31 -16.43 15.66
CA ILE A 352 4.73 -17.83 15.52
C ILE A 352 3.51 -18.76 15.52
N ASP A 353 2.58 -18.61 16.46
CA ASP A 353 1.37 -19.44 16.54
C ASP A 353 0.44 -19.27 15.34
N ARG A 354 0.39 -18.07 14.74
CA ARG A 354 -0.38 -17.84 13.50
C ARG A 354 0.27 -18.48 12.27
N GLU A 355 1.61 -18.50 12.17
CA GLU A 355 2.31 -18.90 10.94
C GLU A 355 2.94 -20.30 10.96
N LYS A 356 3.07 -20.93 12.14
CA LYS A 356 3.60 -22.28 12.27
C LYS A 356 2.63 -23.35 11.74
N PRO A 357 3.10 -24.45 11.15
CA PRO A 357 2.25 -25.60 10.84
C PRO A 357 1.64 -26.19 12.13
N ALA A 358 0.37 -26.62 12.05
CA ALA A 358 -0.38 -27.12 13.21
C ALA A 358 0.29 -28.31 13.94
N HIS A 359 1.02 -29.15 13.20
CA HIS A 359 1.70 -30.34 13.74
C HIS A 359 3.08 -30.04 14.39
N THR A 360 3.54 -28.79 14.36
CA THR A 360 4.87 -28.41 14.89
C THR A 360 4.79 -27.78 16.27
N GLN A 361 5.81 -28.07 17.09
CA GLN A 361 6.02 -27.48 18.41
C GLN A 361 7.24 -26.56 18.36
N TYR A 362 7.20 -25.46 19.11
CA TYR A 362 8.30 -24.50 19.17
C TYR A 362 8.69 -24.17 20.60
N GLU A 363 9.98 -23.85 20.79
CA GLU A 363 10.49 -23.22 21.99
C GLU A 363 11.00 -21.82 21.65
N LEU A 364 10.58 -20.80 22.38
CA LEU A 364 11.03 -19.42 22.19
C LEU A 364 12.06 -19.05 23.26
N CYS A 365 13.32 -18.91 22.86
CA CYS A 365 14.43 -18.57 23.76
C CYS A 365 14.90 -17.14 23.52
N VAL A 366 15.03 -16.34 24.58
CA VAL A 366 15.61 -14.98 24.51
C VAL A 366 17.12 -15.06 24.74
N ILE A 367 17.90 -14.61 23.76
CA ILE A 367 19.36 -14.49 23.87
C ILE A 367 19.68 -13.23 24.67
N GLY A 368 20.07 -13.41 25.93
CA GLY A 368 20.62 -12.35 26.77
C GLY A 368 22.08 -12.01 26.43
N PRO A 369 22.63 -10.88 26.92
CA PRO A 369 23.98 -10.41 26.61
C PRO A 369 25.03 -11.10 27.50
N GLN A 370 25.04 -12.44 27.50
CA GLN A 370 25.87 -13.27 28.35
C GLN A 370 26.62 -14.31 27.51
N MET A 371 27.94 -14.35 27.64
CA MET A 371 28.79 -15.35 27.01
C MET A 371 29.09 -16.47 28.01
N ARG A 372 28.30 -17.56 28.00
CA ARG A 372 28.48 -18.70 28.91
C ARG A 372 29.14 -19.87 28.18
N VAL A 373 30.46 -19.97 28.29
CA VAL A 373 31.23 -21.06 27.66
C VAL A 373 30.68 -22.42 28.09
N GLY A 374 30.38 -23.30 27.12
CA GLY A 374 29.82 -24.64 27.35
C GLY A 374 28.29 -24.72 27.49
N ILE A 375 27.57 -23.59 27.54
CA ILE A 375 26.10 -23.54 27.66
C ILE A 375 25.47 -22.64 26.58
N GLN A 376 26.06 -21.47 26.33
CA GLN A 376 25.60 -20.43 25.41
C GLN A 376 26.83 -19.74 24.81
N ALA A 377 27.41 -20.36 23.77
CA ALA A 377 28.66 -19.91 23.14
C ALA A 377 28.82 -20.39 21.67
N ARG A 378 27.86 -20.04 20.80
CA ARG A 378 27.93 -20.21 19.34
C ARG A 378 28.26 -18.88 18.68
N VAL A 379 29.38 -18.87 17.95
CA VAL A 379 29.94 -17.65 17.34
C VAL A 379 28.97 -17.06 16.33
N GLY A 380 28.56 -15.82 16.54
CA GLY A 380 27.62 -15.10 15.67
C GLY A 380 26.14 -15.37 15.93
N ILE A 381 25.79 -16.19 16.93
CA ILE A 381 24.39 -16.38 17.39
C ILE A 381 24.24 -15.87 18.83
N ASP A 382 24.88 -16.51 19.81
CA ASP A 382 24.69 -16.16 21.23
C ASP A 382 26.00 -15.75 21.94
N SER A 383 27.11 -15.70 21.21
CA SER A 383 28.41 -15.16 21.67
C SER A 383 28.45 -13.62 21.68
N ILE A 384 27.59 -12.96 22.46
CA ILE A 384 27.56 -11.49 22.52
C ILE A 384 28.62 -10.99 23.51
N VAL A 385 29.68 -10.37 22.99
CA VAL A 385 30.63 -9.59 23.80
C VAL A 385 30.02 -8.21 24.06
N ALA A 386 29.25 -8.10 25.13
CA ALA A 386 28.80 -6.79 25.62
C ALA A 386 30.01 -5.93 26.01
N ALA A 387 29.85 -4.60 25.92
CA ALA A 387 30.78 -3.69 26.58
C ALA A 387 30.82 -4.05 28.07
N GLY A 388 32.03 -4.24 28.62
CA GLY A 388 32.20 -4.73 29.98
C GLY A 388 31.42 -3.88 31.00
N PRO A 389 30.86 -4.48 32.07
CA PRO A 389 30.10 -3.73 33.07
C PRO A 389 30.93 -2.56 33.60
N ARG A 390 30.28 -1.42 33.86
CA ARG A 390 30.94 -0.25 34.47
C ARG A 390 31.74 -0.73 35.68
N GLY A 391 33.04 -0.44 35.69
CA GLY A 391 34.05 -1.16 36.49
C GLY A 391 33.58 -1.45 37.92
N ALA A 392 33.65 -2.73 38.31
CA ALA A 392 33.20 -3.17 39.62
C ALA A 392 34.00 -2.46 40.73
N ALA A 393 33.29 -1.77 41.61
CA ALA A 393 33.85 -1.25 42.84
C ALA A 393 33.74 -2.32 43.93
N THR A 394 34.80 -2.48 44.73
CA THR A 394 34.80 -3.35 45.91
C THR A 394 33.63 -3.02 46.84
N GLY A 395 32.90 -4.05 47.29
CA GLY A 395 31.74 -3.90 48.17
C GLY A 395 30.38 -3.71 47.48
N LYS A 396 30.28 -3.84 46.15
CA LYS A 396 28.98 -3.95 45.45
C LYS A 396 28.69 -5.41 45.03
N PRO A 397 27.45 -5.90 45.18
CA PRO A 397 27.06 -7.22 44.68
C PRO A 397 27.11 -7.26 43.14
N LEU A 398 27.56 -8.39 42.58
CA LEU A 398 27.73 -8.58 41.14
C LEU A 398 26.70 -9.61 40.64
N GLY A 399 25.42 -9.21 40.66
CA GLY A 399 24.30 -10.16 40.55
C GLY A 399 24.15 -11.01 41.81
N ASP A 400 23.65 -12.23 41.67
CA ASP A 400 23.33 -13.15 42.77
C ASP A 400 24.56 -13.81 43.43
N GLY A 401 25.77 -13.29 43.18
CA GLY A 401 27.03 -13.83 43.69
C GLY A 401 28.02 -12.75 44.12
N VAL A 402 28.73 -12.99 45.22
CA VAL A 402 29.83 -12.15 45.70
C VAL A 402 31.16 -12.77 45.28
N LEU A 403 31.94 -12.04 44.48
CA LEU A 403 33.34 -12.38 44.23
C LEU A 403 34.21 -11.85 45.37
N ALA A 404 34.87 -12.78 46.07
CA ALA A 404 35.80 -12.55 47.18
C ALA A 404 35.20 -11.75 48.37
N ALA A 405 34.78 -12.47 49.40
CA ALA A 405 34.69 -11.88 50.73
C ALA A 405 36.08 -11.37 51.16
N SER A 406 36.17 -10.13 51.65
CA SER A 406 37.33 -9.69 52.41
C SER A 406 37.53 -10.64 53.58
N PRO A 407 38.75 -11.12 53.88
CA PRO A 407 38.96 -12.08 54.95
C PRO A 407 38.69 -11.41 56.30
N SER A 408 37.51 -11.67 56.87
CA SER A 408 37.21 -11.39 58.27
C SER A 408 37.98 -12.39 59.12
N SER A 409 39.05 -11.94 59.74
CA SER A 409 39.71 -12.67 60.81
C SER A 409 38.83 -12.64 62.06
N GLU A 410 38.12 -13.73 62.34
CA GLU A 410 37.78 -14.18 63.71
C GLU A 410 37.15 -15.59 63.70
N ASP A 411 37.16 -16.21 64.88
CA ASP A 411 37.03 -17.66 65.07
C ASP A 411 35.62 -18.24 64.83
N GLY A 412 35.59 -19.57 64.70
CA GLY A 412 34.48 -20.31 64.13
C GLY A 412 33.18 -20.39 64.93
N ASP A 413 32.10 -20.57 64.17
CA ASP A 413 31.04 -21.52 64.48
C ASP A 413 30.36 -22.00 63.18
N GLN A 414 29.57 -23.08 63.27
CA GLN A 414 28.66 -23.62 62.24
C GLN A 414 27.22 -23.53 62.81
N PRO A 415 26.09 -23.89 62.16
CA PRO A 415 25.69 -24.01 60.74
C PRO A 415 25.13 -22.65 60.19
N PRO A 416 24.11 -22.51 59.27
CA PRO A 416 23.24 -23.46 58.55
C PRO A 416 23.15 -23.23 57.02
N GLY A 417 22.11 -23.81 56.39
CA GLY A 417 21.66 -23.50 55.02
C GLY A 417 20.39 -22.61 54.99
N VAL A 418 19.58 -22.73 53.92
CA VAL A 418 18.38 -21.91 53.54
C VAL A 418 18.75 -20.64 52.73
N PRO A 419 17.92 -20.16 51.75
CA PRO A 419 16.86 -20.78 50.94
C PRO A 419 17.15 -20.75 49.41
N VAL A 420 16.26 -21.37 48.62
CA VAL A 420 16.03 -20.99 47.21
C VAL A 420 14.90 -19.94 47.15
N GLN A 421 15.20 -18.78 46.59
CA GLN A 421 14.22 -17.78 46.10
C GLN A 421 14.70 -17.43 44.69
N GLN A 422 14.07 -17.85 43.59
CA GLN A 422 12.78 -17.35 43.09
C GLN A 422 12.70 -15.81 43.16
N PHE A 423 13.07 -15.12 42.07
CA PHE A 423 12.27 -14.01 41.49
C PHE A 423 12.78 -13.62 40.09
N CYS A 424 11.89 -13.72 39.10
CA CYS A 424 11.83 -12.90 37.88
C CYS A 424 10.40 -13.00 37.33
N GLY A 425 9.49 -12.26 37.95
CA GLY A 425 8.44 -11.51 37.24
C GLY A 425 8.89 -10.04 37.21
N GLU A 426 8.30 -9.16 36.41
CA GLU A 426 7.07 -9.25 35.61
C GLU A 426 7.32 -8.99 34.11
#